data_AF-A0A6N8SH39-F1
#
_entry.id   AF-A0A6N8SH39-F1
#
_cell.length_a   1.000
_cell.length_b   1.000
_cell.length_c   1.000
_cell.angle_alpha   90.00
_cell.angle_beta   90.00
_cell.angle_gamma   90.00
#
_symmetry.space_group_name_H-M   'P 1'
#
loop_
_entity.id
_entity.type
_entity.pdbx_description
1 polymer ?
#
loop_
_entity_poly.entity_id
_entity_poly.type
_entity_poly.pdbx_seq_one_letter_code
_entity_poly.pdbx_strand_id
1 'polypeptide(L)' 'MTVSTMELKLQAIRNDTGLSRKEKIEKLEKLRTEARALQRAATESAMVEDDGWYEDVHLIDTELENLGRGVEEKGAATL' A
#
# COMPACT_ATOMS: atom_id res chain seq x y z
N MET A 1 4.38 -3.35 18.13
CA MET A 1 3.73 -3.00 16.85
C MET A 1 3.85 -4.20 15.95
N THR A 2 2.74 -4.92 15.71
CA THR A 2 2.68 -5.96 14.68
C THR A 2 2.60 -5.24 13.35
N VAL A 3 3.74 -5.13 12.66
CA VAL A 3 3.77 -4.53 11.32
C VAL A 3 3.00 -5.46 10.40
N SER A 4 1.94 -4.96 9.75
CA SER A 4 1.14 -5.77 8.85
C SER A 4 1.96 -6.18 7.64
N THR A 5 1.67 -7.35 7.06
CA THR A 5 2.42 -7.86 5.89
C THR A 5 2.40 -6.85 4.74
N MET A 6 1.34 -6.04 4.63
CA MET A 6 1.22 -4.99 3.63
C MET A 6 2.18 -3.82 3.88
N GLU A 7 2.33 -3.35 5.11
CA GLU A 7 3.25 -2.28 5.48
C GLU A 7 4.70 -2.65 5.13
N LEU A 8 5.10 -3.90 5.32
CA LEU A 8 6.44 -4.37 4.94
C LEU A 8 6.64 -4.33 3.41
N LYS A 9 5.64 -4.70 2.62
CA LYS A 9 5.68 -4.63 1.16
C LYS A 9 5.74 -3.16 0.68
N LEU A 10 4.98 -2.27 1.31
CA LEU A 10 5.01 -0.84 1.03
C LEU A 10 6.38 -0.24 1.31
N GLN A 11 6.96 -0.54 2.47
CA GLN A 11 8.32 -0.10 2.82
C GLN A 11 9.37 -0.62 1.83
N ALA A 12 9.24 -1.88 1.39
CA ALA A 12 10.13 -2.45 0.38
C ALA A 12 10.07 -1.67 -0.94
N ILE A 13 8.87 -1.37 -1.45
CA ILE A 13 8.69 -0.60 -2.70
C ILE A 13 9.19 0.84 -2.53
N ARG A 14 8.91 1.46 -1.38
CA ARG A 14 9.34 2.83 -1.08
C ARG A 14 10.86 2.96 -1.02
N ASN A 15 11.53 2.03 -0.33
CA ASN A 15 12.97 2.04 -0.12
C ASN A 15 13.78 1.46 -1.29
N ASP A 16 13.13 0.83 -2.27
CA ASP A 16 13.80 0.33 -3.46
C ASP A 16 14.34 1.51 -4.30
N THR A 17 15.65 1.70 -4.27
CA THR A 17 16.34 2.75 -5.05
C THR A 17 16.50 2.37 -6.52
N GLY A 18 16.27 1.11 -6.88
CA GLY A 18 16.30 0.63 -8.27
C GLY A 18 15.03 0.96 -9.04
N LEU A 19 13.93 1.31 -8.35
CA LEU A 19 12.67 1.69 -8.98
C LEU A 19 12.57 3.19 -9.16
N SER A 20 12.26 3.62 -10.37
CA SER A 20 11.78 4.98 -10.62
C SER A 20 10.44 5.21 -9.94
N ARG A 21 10.08 6.48 -9.72
CA ARG A 21 8.77 6.84 -9.16
C ARG A 21 7.62 6.19 -9.93
N LYS A 22 7.70 6.16 -11.26
CA LYS A 22 6.68 5.56 -12.12
C LYS A 22 6.55 4.06 -11.86
N GLU A 23 7.67 3.35 -11.76
CA GLU A 23 7.67 1.91 -11.44
C GLU A 23 7.15 1.63 -10.03
N LYS A 24 7.44 2.50 -9.06
CA LYS A 24 6.86 2.41 -7.71
C LYS A 24 5.34 2.54 -7.76
N ILE A 25 4.82 3.53 -8.50
CA ILE A 25 3.38 3.72 -8.70
C ILE A 25 2.77 2.47 -9.36
N GLU A 26 3.35 1.96 -10.45
CA GLU A 26 2.84 0.74 -11.12
C GLU A 26 2.81 -0.48 -10.18
N LYS A 27 3.85 -0.66 -9.35
CA LYS A 27 3.88 -1.74 -8.36
C LYS A 27 2.80 -1.57 -7.29
N LEU A 28 2.57 -0.36 -6.80
CA LEU A 28 1.54 -0.08 -5.81
C LEU A 28 0.13 -0.25 -6.37
N GLU A 29 -0.12 0.17 -7.61
CA GLU A 29 -1.41 -0.05 -8.27
C GLU A 29 -1.72 -1.54 -8.46
N LYS A 30 -0.70 -2.34 -8.80
CA LYS A 30 -0.82 -3.79 -8.85
C LYS A 30 -1.16 -4.36 -7.48
N LEU A 31 -0.46 -3.92 -6.43
CA LEU A 31 -0.71 -4.34 -5.05
C LEU A 31 -2.14 -4.01 -4.61
N ARG A 32 -2.64 -2.82 -4.96
CA ARG A 32 -4.02 -2.40 -4.66
C ARG A 32 -5.04 -3.31 -5.35
N THR A 33 -4.78 -3.68 -6.60
CA THR A 33 -5.66 -4.55 -7.38
C THR A 33 -5.71 -5.95 -6.77
N GLU A 34 -4.56 -6.49 -6.35
CA GLU A 34 -4.48 -7.77 -5.65
C GLU A 34 -5.23 -7.73 -4.31
N ALA A 35 -5.02 -6.68 -3.50
CA ALA A 35 -5.72 -6.50 -2.22
C ALA A 35 -7.24 -6.40 -2.39
N ARG A 36 -7.73 -5.67 -3.40
CA ARG A 36 -9.17 -5.61 -3.72
C ARG A 36 -9.72 -6.92 -4.27
N ALA A 37 -8.94 -7.66 -5.05
CA ALA A 37 -9.33 -8.96 -5.56
C ALA A 37 -9.49 -9.97 -4.42
N LEU A 38 -8.55 -9.97 -3.46
CA LEU A 38 -8.68 -10.68 -2.20
C LEU A 38 -9.98 -10.26 -1.51
N GLN A 39 -10.17 -8.96 -1.23
CA GLN A 39 -11.37 -8.43 -0.57
C GLN A 39 -12.68 -8.89 -1.20
N ARG A 40 -12.74 -8.92 -2.53
CA ARG A 40 -13.90 -9.46 -3.25
C ARG A 40 -14.10 -10.95 -2.99
N ALA A 41 -13.04 -11.75 -3.04
CA ALA A 41 -13.11 -13.18 -2.77
C ALA A 41 -13.50 -13.49 -1.31
N ALA A 42 -13.12 -12.64 -0.36
CA ALA A 42 -13.52 -12.80 1.04
C ALA A 42 -14.96 -12.36 1.30
N THR A 43 -15.40 -11.22 0.74
CA THR A 43 -16.78 -10.75 0.94
C THR A 43 -17.82 -11.66 0.30
N GLU A 44 -17.44 -12.48 -0.68
CA GLU A 44 -18.29 -13.53 -1.26
C GLU A 44 -18.47 -14.75 -0.34
N SER A 45 -17.72 -14.85 0.77
CA SER A 45 -17.92 -15.84 1.83
C SER A 45 -18.67 -15.19 3.00
N ALA A 46 -19.90 -15.67 3.28
CA ALA A 46 -20.94 -14.97 4.05
C ALA A 46 -20.70 -14.70 5.56
N MET A 47 -19.45 -14.75 6.04
CA MET A 47 -19.05 -14.37 7.40
C MET A 47 -17.59 -13.88 7.34
N VAL A 48 -17.37 -12.63 6.98
CA VAL A 48 -16.05 -12.01 7.11
C VAL A 48 -16.17 -10.84 8.06
N GLU A 49 -15.63 -11.06 9.27
CA GLU A 49 -15.28 -10.00 10.21
C GLU A 49 -14.31 -9.03 9.50
N ASP A 50 -14.35 -7.76 9.88
CA ASP A 50 -13.52 -6.70 9.31
C ASP A 50 -12.03 -6.97 9.59
N ASP A 51 -11.41 -7.89 8.84
CA ASP A 51 -10.11 -8.52 9.10
C ASP A 51 -8.91 -7.60 8.76
N GLY A 52 -9.09 -6.27 8.74
CA GLY A 52 -8.03 -5.30 8.45
C GLY A 52 -7.73 -5.11 6.96
N TRP A 53 -8.53 -5.67 6.06
CA TRP A 53 -8.27 -5.60 4.61
C TRP A 53 -8.57 -4.21 4.03
N TYR A 54 -9.48 -3.48 4.66
CA TYR A 54 -9.69 -2.06 4.39
C TYR A 54 -8.45 -1.24 4.77
N GLU A 55 -7.77 -1.58 5.86
CA GLU A 55 -6.54 -0.91 6.29
C GLU A 55 -5.42 -1.11 5.25
N ASP A 56 -5.23 -2.34 4.76
CA ASP A 56 -4.25 -2.64 3.71
C ASP A 56 -4.47 -1.83 2.41
N VAL A 57 -5.71 -1.76 1.92
CA VAL A 57 -6.04 -0.95 0.73
C VAL A 57 -5.81 0.53 1.01
N HIS A 58 -6.19 1.01 2.20
CA HIS A 58 -6.04 2.40 2.58
C HIS A 58 -4.57 2.82 2.69
N LEU A 59 -3.69 1.96 3.19
CA LEU A 59 -2.26 2.17 3.25
C LEU A 59 -1.65 2.32 1.84
N ILE A 60 -2.08 1.48 0.89
CA ILE A 60 -1.60 1.55 -0.49
C ILE A 60 -2.07 2.84 -1.17
N ASP A 61 -3.34 3.22 -1.01
CA ASP A 61 -3.88 4.46 -1.57
C ASP A 61 -3.14 5.69 -0.98
N THR A 62 -2.84 5.69 0.32
CA THR A 62 -2.06 6.77 0.96
C THR A 62 -0.65 6.90 0.36
N GLU A 63 0.04 5.78 0.12
CA GLU A 63 1.39 5.81 -0.46
C GLU A 63 1.36 6.22 -1.94
N LEU A 64 0.33 5.82 -2.70
CA LEU A 64 0.09 6.29 -4.06
C LEU A 64 -0.15 7.81 -4.10
N GLU A 65 -0.95 8.33 -3.18
CA GLU A 65 -1.16 9.77 -3.04
C GLU A 65 0.15 10.50 -2.70
N ASN A 66 0.99 9.95 -1.82
CA ASN A 66 2.29 10.52 -1.48
C ASN A 66 3.24 10.58 -2.69
N LEU A 67 3.26 9.55 -3.53
CA LEU A 67 4.08 9.54 -4.76
C LEU A 67 3.52 10.46 -5.86
N GLY A 68 2.19 10.58 -5.92
CA GLY A 68 1.45 11.42 -6.87
C GLY A 68 1.44 12.91 -6.53
N ARG A 69 1.51 13.27 -5.24
CA ARG A 69 1.52 14.68 -4.77
C ARG A 69 2.82 15.43 -5.02
N GLY A 70 3.81 14.80 -5.65
CA GLY A 70 5.09 15.47 -5.86
C GLY A 70 5.85 15.52 -4.55
N VAL A 71 6.78 14.58 -4.34
CA VAL A 71 7.86 14.76 -3.36
C VAL A 71 8.63 16.02 -3.72
N GLU A 72 8.11 17.15 -3.26
CA GLU A 72 8.81 18.39 -2.98
C GLU A 72 8.76 18.61 -1.46
N GLU A 73 9.00 17.56 -0.67
CA GLU A 73 9.40 17.78 0.70
C GLU A 73 10.61 16.92 1.03
N LYS A 74 11.69 17.66 1.30
CA LYS A 74 12.97 17.21 1.83
C LYS A 74 12.74 16.41 3.12
N GLY A 75 13.72 15.57 3.42
CA GLY A 75 13.66 14.60 4.50
C GLY A 75 13.16 15.14 5.83
N ALA A 76 12.27 14.34 6.42
CA ALA A 76 12.04 14.18 7.85
C ALA A 76 11.38 12.78 7.96
N ALA A 77 11.88 11.74 8.63
CA ALA A 77 12.63 11.66 9.88
C ALA A 77 12.13 12.70 10.88
N THR A 78 11.37 12.24 11.88
CA THR A 78 10.80 12.98 13.03
C THR A 78 9.33 13.39 12.76
N LEU A 79 8.34 12.99 13.57
CA LEU A 79 8.26 12.99 15.04
C LEU A 79 7.33 11.89 15.56
#